data_AF-A0A524G955-F1
#
_entry.id   AF-A0A524G955-F1
#
_cell.length_a   1.000
_cell.length_b   1.000
_cell.length_c   1.000
_cell.angle_alpha   90.00
_cell.angle_beta   90.00
_cell.angle_gamma   90.00
#
_symmetry.space_group_name_H-M   'P 1'
#
loop_
_entity.id
_entity.type
_entity.pdbx_description
1 polymer ?
#
loop_
_entity_poly.entity_id
_entity_poly.type
_entity_poly.pdbx_seq_one_letter_code
_entity_poly.pdbx_strand_id
1 'polypeptide(L)'
;MSNEYSDEEPKRKKRSSSSDIDELREVAEVLPDLFGALNESIPKLISGLIGSIYSPEAAGNMAKGIGQFYNNLVAEGLPEDVALEMTKKFVSSLDFSKFINMVSDESSTSFSKRKKKHRDHDEFEDEDEDFDEEFD
;
A
#
# COMPACT_ATOMS: atom_id res chain seq x y z
N MET A 1 46.36 68.08 25.80
CA MET A 1 45.88 67.01 24.91
C MET A 1 44.85 66.24 25.71
N SER A 2 43.58 66.60 25.56
CA SER A 2 42.47 66.00 26.33
C SER A 2 41.63 65.18 25.37
N ASN A 3 41.33 63.97 25.83
CA ASN A 3 40.75 62.86 25.14
C ASN A 3 39.24 63.11 24.91
N GLU A 4 38.79 63.15 23.67
CA GLU A 4 37.37 63.10 23.32
C GLU A 4 37.18 61.90 22.39
N TYR A 5 37.08 60.72 23.00
CA TYR A 5 36.59 59.51 22.34
C TYR A 5 35.07 59.63 22.29
N SER A 6 34.53 59.97 21.13
CA SER A 6 33.11 59.87 20.83
C SER A 6 32.69 58.41 20.88
N ASP A 7 32.03 58.04 21.97
CA ASP A 7 31.40 56.74 22.17
C ASP A 7 30.02 56.76 21.49
N GLU A 8 30.00 56.53 20.18
CA GLU A 8 28.75 56.21 19.46
C GLU A 8 28.61 54.68 19.33
N GLU A 9 28.01 54.04 20.34
CA GLU A 9 27.54 52.68 20.20
C GLU A 9 26.38 52.59 19.18
N PRO A 10 26.44 51.71 18.16
CA PRO A 10 25.33 51.51 17.25
C PRO A 10 24.19 50.76 17.95
N LYS A 11 23.07 51.45 18.17
CA LYS A 11 21.81 50.88 18.68
C LYS A 11 21.36 49.70 17.82
N ARG A 12 21.52 48.48 18.33
CA ARG A 12 20.98 47.25 17.74
C ARG A 12 19.45 47.31 17.67
N LYS A 13 18.89 47.57 16.49
CA LYS A 13 17.45 47.45 16.21
C LYS A 13 17.03 45.98 16.32
N LYS A 14 16.54 45.57 17.50
CA LYS A 14 15.76 44.34 17.68
C LYS A 14 14.36 44.54 17.08
N ARG A 15 14.22 44.42 15.76
CA ARG A 15 12.92 44.36 15.07
C ARG A 15 13.05 43.41 13.88
N SER A 16 13.03 42.11 14.12
CA SER A 16 12.84 41.10 13.05
C SER A 16 12.38 39.75 13.56
N SER A 17 12.74 39.35 14.79
CA SER A 17 12.45 37.99 15.29
C SER A 17 10.97 37.63 15.44
N SER A 18 10.06 38.61 15.52
CA SER A 18 8.62 38.30 15.61
C SER A 18 8.05 37.92 14.25
N SER A 19 8.40 38.64 13.18
CA SER A 19 7.81 38.35 11.86
C SER A 19 8.31 37.03 11.30
N ASP A 20 9.58 36.69 11.51
CA ASP A 20 10.12 35.39 11.08
C ASP A 20 9.38 34.21 11.77
N ILE A 21 8.97 34.36 13.03
CA ILE A 21 8.20 33.35 13.77
C ILE A 21 6.76 33.27 13.25
N ASP A 22 6.16 34.42 12.94
CA ASP A 22 4.81 34.49 12.39
C ASP A 22 4.76 33.87 10.97
N GLU A 23 5.76 34.12 10.13
CA GLU A 23 5.91 33.51 8.80
C GLU A 23 6.10 31.98 8.87
N LEU A 24 6.93 31.49 9.80
CA LEU A 24 7.11 30.05 10.01
C LEU A 24 5.83 29.38 10.52
N ARG A 25 5.05 30.08 11.34
CA ARG A 25 3.77 29.58 11.85
C ARG A 25 2.73 29.47 10.74
N GLU A 26 2.66 30.45 9.85
CA GLU A 26 1.78 30.40 8.67
C GLU A 26 2.13 29.22 7.77
N VAL A 27 3.42 28.99 7.51
CA VAL A 27 3.89 27.83 6.74
C VAL A 27 3.54 26.51 7.45
N ALA A 28 3.72 26.43 8.77
CA ALA A 28 3.39 25.25 9.56
C ALA A 28 1.87 24.95 9.59
N GLU A 29 1.02 25.97 9.45
CA GLU A 29 -0.44 25.80 9.38
C GLU A 29 -0.88 25.24 8.01
N VAL A 30 -0.18 25.56 6.92
CA VAL A 30 -0.52 25.10 5.54
C VAL A 30 0.13 23.76 5.19
N LEU A 31 1.25 23.39 5.83
CA LEU A 31 1.95 22.13 5.57
C LEU A 31 1.04 20.89 5.71
N PRO A 32 0.24 20.72 6.79
CA PRO A 32 -0.60 19.54 6.98
C PRO A 32 -1.60 19.33 5.83
N ASP A 33 -2.17 20.41 5.30
CA ASP A 33 -3.12 20.35 4.19
C ASP A 33 -2.42 19.98 2.88
N LEU A 34 -1.24 20.53 2.63
CA LEU A 34 -0.42 20.17 1.46
C LEU A 34 0.01 18.70 1.51
N PHE A 35 0.52 18.25 2.66
CA PHE A 35 0.90 16.86 2.87
C PHE A 35 -0.31 15.92 2.84
N GLY A 36 -1.47 16.36 3.35
CA GLY A 36 -2.73 15.63 3.24
C GLY A 36 -3.17 15.44 1.79
N ALA A 37 -3.17 16.51 1.00
CA ALA A 37 -3.52 16.47 -0.42
C ALA A 37 -2.53 15.61 -1.23
N LEU A 38 -1.24 15.67 -0.90
CA LEU A 38 -0.21 14.84 -1.52
C LEU A 38 -0.38 13.36 -1.16
N ASN A 39 -0.66 13.07 0.11
CA ASN A 39 -0.90 11.72 0.61
C ASN A 39 -2.20 11.11 0.06
N GLU A 40 -3.17 11.93 -0.35
CA GLU A 40 -4.38 11.44 -1.03
C GLU A 40 -4.17 11.25 -2.54
N SER A 41 -3.36 12.10 -3.17
CA SER A 41 -3.16 12.08 -4.63
C SER A 41 -2.17 11.01 -5.09
N ILE A 42 -1.08 10.76 -4.35
CA ILE A 42 -0.07 9.74 -4.72
C ILE A 42 -0.70 8.33 -4.79
N PRO A 43 -1.44 7.85 -3.78
CA PRO A 43 -2.07 6.53 -3.84
C PRO A 43 -3.13 6.41 -4.94
N LYS A 44 -3.88 7.49 -5.23
CA LYS A 44 -4.86 7.50 -6.33
C LYS A 44 -4.19 7.38 -7.70
N LEU A 45 -3.05 8.04 -7.91
CA LEU A 45 -2.28 7.92 -9.14
C LEU A 45 -1.71 6.52 -9.32
N ILE A 46 -1.12 5.96 -8.26
CA ILE A 46 -0.64 4.58 -8.24
C ILE A 46 -1.80 3.62 -8.54
N SER A 47 -2.94 3.76 -7.85
CA SER A 47 -4.12 2.93 -8.07
C SER A 47 -4.69 3.05 -9.49
N GLY A 48 -4.68 4.25 -10.07
CA GLY A 48 -5.11 4.50 -11.46
C GLY A 48 -4.18 3.87 -12.49
N LEU A 49 -2.86 3.97 -12.29
CA LEU A 49 -1.87 3.28 -13.13
C LEU A 49 -1.99 1.76 -13.00
N ILE A 50 -2.23 1.25 -11.79
CA ILE A 50 -2.47 -0.17 -11.55
C ILE A 50 -3.77 -0.62 -12.21
N GLY A 51 -4.85 0.16 -12.13
CA GLY A 51 -6.09 -0.12 -12.87
C GLY A 51 -5.89 -0.15 -14.39
N SER A 52 -4.94 0.65 -14.91
CA SER A 52 -4.53 0.61 -16.31
C SER A 52 -3.72 -0.65 -16.64
N ILE A 53 -2.85 -1.12 -15.73
CA ILE A 53 -2.07 -2.36 -15.86
C ILE A 53 -2.92 -3.63 -15.61
N TYR A 54 -4.03 -3.53 -14.88
CA TYR A 54 -5.04 -4.58 -14.72
C TYR A 54 -6.24 -4.41 -15.66
N SER A 55 -6.13 -3.51 -16.64
CA SER A 55 -7.15 -3.37 -17.68
C SER A 55 -7.33 -4.70 -18.42
N PRO A 56 -8.52 -4.97 -18.99
CA PRO A 56 -8.73 -6.13 -19.85
C PRO A 56 -7.68 -6.26 -20.96
N GLU A 57 -7.15 -5.12 -21.43
CA GLU A 57 -6.09 -5.05 -22.42
C GLU A 57 -4.75 -5.57 -21.89
N ALA A 58 -4.32 -5.11 -20.71
CA ALA A 58 -3.06 -5.54 -20.11
C ALA A 58 -3.13 -7.01 -19.64
N ALA A 59 -4.26 -7.45 -19.09
CA ALA A 59 -4.53 -8.86 -18.80
C ALA A 59 -4.50 -9.71 -20.08
N GLY A 60 -5.07 -9.21 -21.18
CA GLY A 60 -5.06 -9.87 -22.49
C GLY A 60 -3.65 -9.99 -23.08
N ASN A 61 -2.86 -8.92 -23.02
CA ASN A 61 -1.46 -8.92 -23.46
C ASN A 61 -0.62 -9.89 -22.64
N MET A 62 -0.87 -9.96 -21.33
CA MET A 62 -0.19 -10.91 -20.45
C MET A 62 -0.57 -12.36 -20.78
N ALA A 63 -1.86 -12.66 -20.92
CA ALA A 63 -2.33 -14.00 -21.29
C ALA A 63 -1.75 -14.45 -22.64
N LYS A 64 -1.65 -13.53 -23.60
CA LYS A 64 -1.00 -13.77 -24.89
C LYS A 64 0.49 -14.11 -24.72
N GLY A 65 1.21 -13.37 -23.88
CA GLY A 65 2.62 -13.65 -23.56
C GLY A 65 2.82 -15.01 -22.89
N ILE A 66 1.96 -15.37 -21.93
CA ILE A 66 1.97 -16.69 -21.27
C ILE A 66 1.74 -17.81 -22.29
N GLY A 67 0.75 -17.65 -23.18
CA GLY A 67 0.48 -18.62 -24.25
C GLY A 67 1.64 -18.74 -25.25
N GLN A 68 2.26 -17.63 -25.61
CA GLN A 68 3.47 -17.64 -26.46
C GLN A 68 4.63 -18.34 -25.78
N PHE A 69 4.85 -18.11 -24.48
CA PHE A 69 5.88 -18.79 -23.72
C PHE A 69 5.68 -20.30 -23.73
N TYR A 70 4.47 -20.79 -23.42
CA TYR A 70 4.13 -22.21 -23.52
C TYR A 70 4.40 -22.77 -24.93
N ASN A 71 3.89 -22.09 -25.97
CA ASN A 71 4.05 -22.53 -27.34
C ASN A 71 5.52 -22.59 -27.77
N ASN A 72 6.34 -21.64 -27.30
CA ASN A 72 7.77 -21.62 -27.59
C ASN A 72 8.48 -22.80 -26.92
N LEU A 73 8.15 -23.13 -25.67
CA LEU A 73 8.71 -24.30 -24.99
C LEU A 73 8.42 -25.59 -25.76
N VAL A 74 7.17 -25.78 -26.19
CA VAL A 74 6.78 -26.93 -27.01
C VAL A 74 7.53 -26.92 -28.35
N ALA A 75 7.65 -25.76 -29.01
CA ALA A 75 8.37 -25.61 -30.27
C ALA A 75 9.88 -25.89 -30.15
N GLU A 76 10.48 -25.62 -28.98
CA GLU A 76 11.87 -25.95 -28.67
C GLU A 76 12.08 -27.44 -28.34
N GLY A 77 11.00 -28.24 -28.37
CA GLY A 77 11.04 -29.68 -28.19
C GLY A 77 10.82 -30.14 -26.76
N LEU A 78 10.35 -29.27 -25.86
CA LEU A 78 9.90 -29.73 -24.54
C LEU A 78 8.59 -30.53 -24.68
N PRO A 79 8.47 -31.66 -23.96
CA PRO A 79 7.18 -32.34 -23.80
C PRO A 79 6.10 -31.39 -23.27
N GLU A 80 4.86 -31.58 -23.73
CA GLU A 80 3.73 -30.69 -23.40
C GLU A 80 3.47 -30.59 -21.90
N ASP A 81 3.60 -31.70 -21.17
CA ASP A 81 3.44 -31.77 -19.72
C ASP A 81 4.50 -30.94 -18.99
N VAL A 82 5.76 -31.03 -19.42
CA VAL A 82 6.88 -30.25 -18.87
C VAL A 82 6.71 -28.76 -19.20
N ALA A 83 6.38 -28.43 -20.45
CA ALA A 83 6.14 -27.05 -20.89
C ALA A 83 4.98 -26.39 -20.12
N LEU A 84 3.91 -27.15 -19.89
CA LEU A 84 2.76 -26.72 -19.10
C LEU A 84 3.15 -26.51 -17.63
N GLU A 85 3.93 -27.42 -17.05
CA GLU A 85 4.42 -27.28 -15.67
C GLU A 85 5.31 -26.04 -15.50
N MET A 86 6.25 -25.81 -16.43
CA MET A 86 7.12 -24.63 -16.41
C MET A 86 6.33 -23.33 -16.55
N THR A 87 5.33 -23.32 -17.44
CA THR A 87 4.44 -22.18 -17.61
C THR A 87 3.61 -21.92 -16.36
N LYS A 88 3.04 -22.97 -15.74
CA LYS A 88 2.33 -22.85 -14.45
C LYS A 88 3.23 -22.27 -13.37
N LYS A 89 4.46 -22.78 -13.22
CA LYS A 89 5.45 -22.26 -12.25
C LYS A 89 5.79 -20.81 -12.53
N PHE A 90 5.98 -20.43 -13.79
CA PHE A 90 6.23 -19.05 -14.20
C PHE A 90 5.07 -18.14 -13.81
N VAL A 91 3.83 -18.52 -14.12
CA VAL A 91 2.63 -17.74 -13.75
C VAL A 91 2.46 -17.68 -12.23
N SER A 92 2.68 -18.78 -11.51
CA SER A 92 2.61 -18.79 -10.04
C SER A 92 3.70 -17.96 -9.37
N SER A 93 4.85 -17.76 -10.03
CA SER A 93 5.92 -16.89 -9.54
C SER A 93 5.61 -15.40 -9.73
N LEU A 94 4.67 -15.07 -10.61
CA LEU A 94 4.17 -13.71 -10.78
C LEU A 94 3.27 -13.44 -9.58
N ASP A 95 3.86 -12.84 -8.55
CA ASP A 95 3.28 -12.64 -7.21
C ASP A 95 2.21 -11.52 -7.23
N PHE A 96 1.20 -11.67 -8.09
CA PHE A 96 0.09 -10.74 -8.26
C PHE A 96 -0.71 -10.59 -6.96
N SER A 97 -0.83 -11.68 -6.20
CA SER A 97 -1.50 -11.67 -4.91
C SER A 97 -0.80 -10.77 -3.89
N LYS A 98 0.54 -10.75 -3.83
CA LYS A 98 1.26 -9.81 -2.95
C LYS A 98 1.02 -8.36 -3.33
N PHE A 99 0.98 -8.07 -4.62
CA PHE A 99 0.81 -6.71 -5.11
C PHE A 99 -0.63 -6.21 -4.91
N ILE A 100 -1.62 -7.07 -5.14
CA ILE A 100 -3.03 -6.79 -4.81
C ILE A 100 -3.17 -6.60 -3.29
N ASN A 101 -2.58 -7.49 -2.49
CA ASN A 101 -2.64 -7.39 -1.02
C ASN A 101 -2.05 -6.07 -0.53
N MET A 102 -0.92 -5.61 -1.08
CA MET A 102 -0.29 -4.34 -0.74
C MET A 102 -1.19 -3.12 -1.04
N VAL A 103 -1.90 -3.13 -2.17
CA VAL A 103 -2.83 -2.05 -2.55
C VAL A 103 -4.15 -2.12 -1.79
N SER A 104 -4.62 -3.33 -1.46
CA SER A 104 -5.83 -3.54 -0.67
C SER A 104 -5.63 -3.22 0.81
N ASP A 105 -4.43 -3.43 1.36
CA ASP A 105 -4.11 -3.11 2.75
C ASP A 105 -4.09 -1.58 2.95
N GLU A 106 -3.56 -0.83 1.97
CA GLU A 106 -3.50 0.64 1.99
C GLU A 106 -4.85 1.34 1.73
N SER A 107 -5.82 0.64 1.13
CA SER A 107 -7.21 1.13 0.98
C SER A 107 -8.15 0.72 2.11
N SER A 108 -7.68 -0.09 3.08
CA SER A 108 -8.50 -0.61 4.19
C SER A 108 -8.58 0.31 5.42
N THR A 109 -7.80 1.40 5.50
CA THR A 109 -7.83 2.35 6.63
C THR A 109 -9.09 3.23 6.70
N SER A 110 -10.05 3.10 5.78
CA SER A 110 -11.25 3.94 5.80
C SER A 110 -12.57 3.24 5.41
N PHE A 111 -12.72 1.92 5.50
CA PHE A 111 -14.07 1.30 5.43
C PHE A 111 -14.20 -0.01 6.24
N SER A 112 -14.00 0.02 7.56
CA SER A 112 -14.42 -1.11 8.43
C SER A 112 -14.61 -0.70 9.90
N LYS A 113 -15.48 0.27 10.16
CA LYS A 113 -16.17 0.38 11.47
C LYS A 113 -17.63 0.01 11.31
N ARG A 114 -17.96 -1.26 11.58
CA ARG A 114 -19.11 -1.72 12.42
C ARG A 114 -19.52 -3.16 12.08
N LYS A 115 -19.01 -4.12 12.85
CA LYS A 115 -19.86 -5.08 13.58
C LYS A 115 -19.01 -5.81 14.63
N LYS A 116 -19.01 -5.27 15.85
CA LYS A 116 -18.72 -6.03 17.07
C LYS A 116 -20.00 -6.00 17.88
N LYS A 117 -20.66 -7.16 18.00
CA LYS A 117 -21.61 -7.43 19.08
C LYS A 117 -21.31 -8.82 19.62
N HIS A 118 -20.66 -8.81 20.78
CA HIS A 118 -20.52 -9.85 21.81
C HIS A 118 -21.47 -11.04 21.69
N ARG A 119 -20.92 -12.25 21.92
CA ARG A 119 -21.21 -13.00 23.16
C ARG A 119 -20.11 -14.05 23.41
N ASP A 120 -19.41 -13.87 24.53
CA ASP A 120 -18.52 -14.86 25.15
C ASP A 120 -19.33 -15.96 25.84
N HIS A 121 -18.67 -17.11 25.98
CA HIS A 121 -18.84 -18.16 27.00
C HIS A 121 -20.13 -18.98 26.97
N ASP A 122 -20.03 -20.28 26.67
CA ASP A 122 -19.89 -21.31 27.70
C ASP A 122 -19.49 -22.67 27.12
N GLU A 123 -18.61 -23.34 27.86
CA GLU A 123 -18.19 -24.73 27.72
C GLU A 123 -19.38 -25.69 27.68
N PHE A 124 -19.34 -26.66 26.78
CA PHE A 124 -19.87 -28.02 26.96
C PHE A 124 -18.87 -28.91 26.21
N GLU A 125 -17.89 -29.45 26.93
CA GLU A 125 -17.95 -30.77 27.58
C GLU A 125 -18.04 -31.89 26.54
N ASP A 126 -16.94 -32.65 26.51
CA ASP A 126 -16.78 -33.94 25.87
C ASP A 126 -17.91 -34.89 26.31
N GLU A 127 -18.67 -35.44 25.36
CA GLU A 127 -19.26 -36.76 25.49
C GLU A 127 -19.04 -37.49 24.17
N ASP A 128 -17.92 -38.21 24.12
CA ASP A 128 -17.85 -39.49 23.42
C ASP A 128 -18.96 -40.37 23.99
N GLU A 129 -19.90 -40.84 23.16
CA GLU A 129 -20.60 -42.09 23.44
C GLU A 129 -21.05 -42.75 22.11
N ASP A 130 -20.34 -43.83 21.79
CA ASP A 130 -20.68 -44.85 20.80
C ASP A 130 -22.08 -45.43 21.05
N PHE A 131 -22.92 -45.53 20.01
CA PHE A 131 -24.03 -46.51 19.88
C PHE A 131 -24.75 -46.27 18.55
N ASP A 132 -25.09 -47.21 17.67
CA ASP A 132 -24.80 -48.62 17.50
C ASP A 132 -25.19 -48.97 16.05
N GLU A 133 -24.63 -50.07 15.56
CA GLU A 133 -25.10 -50.81 14.39
C GLU A 133 -26.60 -51.19 14.48
N GLU A 134 -27.15 -51.54 13.31
CA GLU A 134 -28.21 -52.55 13.09
C GLU A 134 -29.52 -52.05 12.42
N PHE A 135 -29.55 -52.25 11.09
CA PHE A 135 -30.56 -52.95 10.28
C PHE A 135 -32.06 -52.60 10.42
N ASP A 136 -32.66 -52.14 9.31
CA ASP A 136 -33.51 -52.98 8.44
C ASP A 136 -33.59 -52.39 7.01
#